data_AF-L5LSI7-F1
#
_entry.id   AF-L5LSI7-F1
#
_cell.length_a   1.000
_cell.length_b   1.000
_cell.length_c   1.000
_cell.angle_alpha   90.00
_cell.angle_beta   90.00
_cell.angle_gamma   90.00
#
_symmetry.space_group_name_H-M   'P 1'
#
loop_
_entity.id
_entity.type
_entity.pdbx_description
1 polymer ?
#
loop_
_entity_poly.entity_id
_entity_poly.type
_entity_poly.pdbx_seq_one_letter_code
_entity_poly.pdbx_strand_id
1 'polypeptide(L)' 'MTNTKAKWRGTNYMLSRPLRKLKHVKENDQKRKESKEKGTWIQMKCQPAPPRARAAHFVRTNEKELELLEPTPYESMA' A
#
# COMPACT_ATOMS: atom_id res chain seq x y z
N MET A 1 5.35 28.59 47.40
CA MET A 1 5.26 27.13 47.60
C MET A 1 5.41 26.43 46.26
N THR A 2 6.56 25.78 46.11
CA THR A 2 7.07 24.85 45.09
C THR A 2 6.28 24.57 43.80
N ASN A 3 6.92 24.91 42.69
CA ASN A 3 6.68 24.42 41.33
C ASN A 3 6.71 22.88 41.30
N THR A 4 5.56 22.25 41.08
CA THR A 4 5.47 20.82 40.84
C THR A 4 5.87 20.52 39.41
N LYS A 5 7.10 20.02 39.21
CA LYS A 5 7.55 19.37 37.97
C LYS A 5 6.59 18.24 37.59
N ALA A 6 5.55 18.54 36.83
CA ALA A 6 4.79 17.53 36.11
C ALA A 6 5.66 17.06 34.93
N LYS A 7 6.49 16.03 35.19
CA LYS A 7 7.27 15.35 34.17
C LYS A 7 6.32 14.50 33.33
N TRP A 8 5.78 15.09 32.26
CA TRP A 8 4.98 14.38 31.27
C TRP A 8 5.88 13.38 30.51
N ARG A 9 6.01 12.16 31.04
CA ARG A 9 6.57 11.03 30.29
C ARG A 9 5.49 10.48 29.38
N GLY A 10 5.60 10.72 28.08
CA GLY A 10 4.64 10.18 27.13
C GLY A 10 4.89 10.57 25.68
N THR A 11 6.04 10.26 25.11
CA THR A 11 6.27 10.37 23.66
C THR A 11 5.67 9.20 22.86
N ASN A 12 4.48 8.72 23.24
CA ASN A 12 3.78 7.63 22.54
C ASN A 12 2.67 8.12 21.58
N TYR A 13 2.41 9.44 21.51
CA TYR A 13 1.36 9.99 20.65
C TYR A 13 1.77 10.11 19.17
N MET A 14 3.07 10.18 18.87
CA MET A 14 3.56 10.38 17.50
C MET A 14 3.56 9.09 16.66
N LEU A 15 3.73 7.92 17.27
CA LEU A 15 3.75 6.62 16.57
C LEU A 15 2.34 6.08 16.26
N SER A 16 1.30 6.59 16.95
CA SER A 16 -0.07 6.09 16.87
C SER A 16 -0.90 6.76 15.76
N ARG A 17 -0.63 8.05 15.46
CA ARG A 17 -1.34 8.83 14.43
C ARG A 17 -0.37 9.49 13.46
N PRO A 18 0.08 8.76 12.41
CA PRO A 18 0.87 9.37 11.34
C PRO A 18 0.05 10.41 10.57
N LEU A 19 0.67 11.54 10.23
CA LEU A 19 0.06 12.65 9.49
C LEU A 19 -0.59 12.21 8.15
N ARG A 20 -0.07 11.13 7.53
CA ARG A 20 -0.68 10.51 6.34
C ARG A 20 -2.12 10.04 6.57
N LYS A 21 -2.44 9.47 7.74
CA LYS A 21 -3.81 9.02 8.05
C LYS A 21 -4.77 10.21 8.15
N LEU A 22 -4.34 11.31 8.78
CA LEU A 22 -5.16 12.51 8.91
C LEU A 22 -5.48 13.16 7.55
N LYS A 23 -4.54 13.13 6.61
CA LYS A 23 -4.77 13.60 5.23
C LYS A 23 -5.80 12.74 4.49
N HIS A 24 -5.67 11.41 4.56
CA HIS A 24 -6.64 10.49 3.93
C HIS A 24 -8.05 10.60 4.50
N VAL A 25 -8.19 10.82 5.81
CA VAL A 25 -9.52 10.99 6.44
C VAL A 25 -10.24 12.21 5.87
N LYS A 26 -9.55 13.35 5.75
CA LYS A 26 -10.12 14.57 5.15
C LYS A 26 -10.50 14.37 3.68
N GLU A 27 -9.64 13.71 2.91
CA GLU A 27 -9.89 13.41 1.49
C GLU A 27 -11.11 12.49 1.30
N ASN A 28 -11.25 11.46 2.12
CA ASN A 28 -12.41 10.55 2.09
C ASN A 28 -13.71 11.24 2.49
N ASP A 29 -13.69 12.14 3.47
CA ASP A 29 -14.87 12.91 3.87
C ASP A 29 -15.38 13.83 2.76
N GLN A 30 -14.47 14.44 1.99
CA GLN A 30 -14.82 15.26 0.83
C GLN A 30 -15.43 14.42 -0.30
N LYS A 31 -14.76 13.33 -0.70
CA LYS A 31 -15.26 12.40 -1.72
C LYS A 31 -16.64 11.82 -1.36
N ARG A 32 -16.89 11.59 -0.06
CA ARG A 32 -18.20 11.14 0.42
C ARG A 32 -19.29 12.18 0.19
N LYS A 33 -19.02 13.46 0.43
CA LYS A 33 -20.00 14.54 0.19
C LYS A 33 -20.33 14.65 -1.31
N GLU A 34 -19.31 14.67 -2.16
CA GLU A 34 -19.46 14.75 -3.61
C GLU A 34 -20.20 13.53 -4.19
N SER A 35 -19.94 12.33 -3.66
CA SER A 35 -20.63 11.10 -4.08
C SER A 35 -22.12 11.11 -3.77
N LYS A 36 -22.49 11.70 -2.63
CA LYS A 36 -23.88 11.82 -2.18
C LYS A 36 -24.64 12.83 -3.03
N GLU A 37 -24.01 13.94 -3.37
CA GLU A 37 -24.57 14.95 -4.26
C GLU A 37 -24.77 14.41 -5.67
N LYS A 38 -23.78 13.68 -6.20
CA LYS A 38 -23.85 13.04 -7.53
C LYS A 38 -24.68 11.74 -7.54
N GLY A 39 -25.17 11.27 -6.40
CA GLY A 39 -25.85 9.98 -6.26
C GLY A 39 -25.03 8.76 -6.71
N THR A 40 -23.71 8.88 -6.79
CA THR A 40 -22.81 7.84 -7.31
C THR A 40 -22.15 7.10 -6.16
N TRP A 41 -22.11 5.76 -6.20
CA TRP A 41 -21.41 4.98 -5.18
C TRP A 41 -19.89 4.99 -5.41
N ILE A 42 -19.11 5.43 -4.41
CA ILE A 42 -17.64 5.49 -4.48
C ILE A 42 -17.01 4.49 -3.51
N GLN A 43 -15.99 3.77 -3.96
CA GLN A 43 -15.19 2.88 -3.11
C GLN A 43 -14.25 3.69 -2.21
N MET A 44 -14.56 3.80 -0.92
CA MET A 44 -13.80 4.60 0.06
C MET A 44 -12.65 3.82 0.74
N LYS A 45 -12.65 2.49 0.60
CA LYS A 45 -11.63 1.62 1.19
C LYS A 45 -10.47 1.47 0.22
N CYS A 46 -9.25 1.63 0.73
CA CYS A 46 -8.05 1.28 -0.03
C CYS A 46 -8.16 -0.16 -0.53
N GLN A 47 -7.94 -0.36 -1.83
CA GLN A 47 -7.80 -1.69 -2.38
C GLN A 47 -6.31 -2.09 -2.32
N PRO A 48 -6.01 -3.35 -1.98
CA PRO A 48 -4.67 -3.87 -2.19
C PRO A 48 -4.31 -3.76 -3.67
N ALA A 49 -3.01 -3.77 -3.98
CA ALA A 49 -2.58 -3.80 -5.37
C ALA A 49 -3.26 -5.00 -6.06
N PRO A 50 -4.06 -4.77 -7.11
CA PRO A 50 -4.70 -5.87 -7.79
C PRO A 50 -3.59 -6.79 -8.33
N PRO A 51 -3.79 -8.13 -8.30
CA PRO A 51 -2.85 -9.04 -8.95
C PRO A 51 -2.70 -8.57 -10.38
N ARG A 52 -1.45 -8.37 -10.85
CA ARG A 52 -1.07 -7.63 -12.07
C ARG A 52 -2.25 -7.60 -13.05
N ALA A 53 -3.10 -6.58 -12.93
CA ALA A 53 -4.36 -6.44 -13.68
C ALA A 53 -4.08 -5.94 -15.10
N ARG A 54 -2.95 -6.40 -15.60
CA ARG A 54 -2.48 -6.25 -16.95
C ARG A 54 -3.39 -7.26 -17.69
N ALA A 55 -4.44 -6.74 -18.34
CA ALA A 55 -5.42 -7.54 -19.08
C ALA A 55 -4.69 -8.62 -19.88
N ALA A 56 -5.12 -9.88 -19.77
CA ALA A 56 -4.41 -11.06 -20.28
C ALA A 56 -3.40 -10.72 -21.40
N HIS A 57 -2.11 -10.63 -21.05
CA HIS A 57 -1.10 -10.19 -22.00
C HIS A 57 -0.71 -11.36 -22.87
N PHE A 58 -0.90 -11.20 -24.17
CA PHE A 58 -0.31 -12.13 -25.12
C PHE A 58 1.18 -11.84 -25.25
N VAL A 59 2.01 -12.77 -24.78
CA VAL A 59 3.46 -12.72 -24.97
C VAL A 59 3.76 -13.38 -26.30
N ARG A 60 4.13 -12.58 -27.31
CA ARG A 60 4.59 -13.10 -28.62
C ARG A 60 6.07 -13.43 -28.53
N THR A 61 6.44 -14.66 -28.87
CA THR A 61 7.82 -15.03 -29.15
C THR A 61 8.11 -14.69 -30.61
N ASN A 62 8.84 -13.60 -30.85
CA ASN A 62 9.32 -13.23 -32.20
C ASN A 62 10.48 -14.19 -32.56
N GLU A 63 10.14 -15.43 -32.92
CA GLU A 63 11.06 -16.49 -33.39
C GLU A 63 12.20 -16.88 -32.43
N LYS A 64 12.31 -16.23 -31.27
CA LYS A 64 13.21 -16.61 -30.20
C LYS A 64 12.66 -17.86 -29.52
N GLU A 65 13.36 -18.97 -29.70
CA GLU A 65 13.15 -20.18 -28.91
C GLU A 65 13.28 -19.83 -27.43
N LEU A 66 12.33 -20.30 -26.62
CA LEU A 66 12.39 -20.08 -25.17
C LEU A 66 13.65 -20.77 -24.66
N GLU A 67 14.49 -20.00 -23.98
CA GLU A 67 15.75 -20.53 -23.43
C GLU A 67 15.42 -21.69 -22.48
N LEU A 68 15.83 -22.90 -22.89
CA LEU A 68 15.73 -24.09 -22.06
C LEU A 68 16.82 -23.99 -20.99
N LEU A 69 16.42 -23.61 -19.78
CA LEU A 69 17.32 -23.61 -18.63
C LEU A 69 17.28 -24.99 -17.98
N GLU A 70 18.37 -25.72 -18.08
CA GLU A 70 18.55 -26.97 -17.36
C GLU A 70 18.95 -26.70 -15.90
N PRO A 71 18.46 -27.49 -14.93
CA PRO A 71 18.94 -27.38 -13.56
C PRO A 71 20.43 -27.71 -13.54
N THR A 72 21.21 -26.87 -12.88
CA THR A 72 22.62 -27.15 -12.62
C THR A 72 22.72 -28.41 -11.74
N PRO A 73 23.58 -29.39 -12.09
CA PRO A 73 23.78 -30.55 -11.24
C PRO A 73 24.35 -30.13 -9.87
N TYR A 74 24.05 -30.91 -8.84
CA TYR A 74 24.57 -30.68 -7.50
C TYR A 74 26.08 -30.99 -7.47
N GLU A 75 26.89 -29.98 -7.19
CA GLU A 75 28.34 -30.14 -7.02
C GLU A 75 28.70 -30.05 -5.53
N SER A 76 29.40 -31.06 -5.03
CA SER A 76 30.00 -31.01 -3.70
C SER A 76 31.27 -30.16 -3.74
N MET A 77 31.22 -28.97 -3.15
CA MET A 77 32.44 -28.18 -2.89
C MET A 77 33.14 -28.73 -1.64
N ALA A 78 34.22 -29.49 -1.86
CA ALA A 78 35.14 -29.93 -0.82
C ALA A 78 36.24 -28.89 -0.57
#